data_AF-A0A953MUN0-F1
#
_entry.id   AF-A0A953MUN0-F1
#
_cell.length_a   1.000
_cell.length_b   1.000
_cell.length_c   1.000
_cell.angle_alpha   90.00
_cell.angle_beta   90.00
_cell.angle_gamma   90.00
#
_symmetry.space_group_name_H-M   'P 1'
#
loop_
_entity.id
_entity.type
_entity.pdbx_description
1 polymer ?
#
loop_
_entity_poly.entity_id
_entity_poly.type
_entity_poly.pdbx_seq_one_letter_code
_entity_poly.pdbx_strand_id
1 'polypeptide(L)'
;MKVTIDGKVLHSTLNVLKSGSASEYFDIHPGKRVFEIFDSTNTSIYKKTIEIISFDRTTIVFDGFYSPDELVSTFAYLEVADGLVYVSQAPKSGNAHLFFVNAAATLDTLEAMSYGLQLSFVATGDTARVDTVLTTALAFEGTKSAGNVVPGNYQVIVTGGTTYTDTLDLGNLTAGNKYYMFFYGKPNDLSVFNNSVVPPPIRSRDLL
;
A
#
# COMPACT_ATOMS: atom_id res chain seq x y z
N MET A 1 -16.37 -3.99 5.31
CA MET A 1 -16.51 -3.66 3.87
C MET A 1 -16.41 -4.95 3.08
N LYS A 2 -17.03 -4.99 1.90
CA LYS A 2 -16.99 -6.12 0.96
C LYS A 2 -16.52 -5.62 -0.40
N VAL A 3 -15.67 -6.39 -1.08
CA VAL A 3 -15.23 -6.09 -2.45
C VAL A 3 -15.72 -7.19 -3.39
N THR A 4 -16.26 -6.82 -4.54
CA THR A 4 -16.59 -7.75 -5.62
C THR A 4 -15.84 -7.39 -6.89
N ILE A 5 -15.63 -8.39 -7.74
CA ILE A 5 -15.04 -8.24 -9.06
C ILE A 5 -15.97 -8.91 -10.07
N ASP A 6 -16.42 -8.14 -11.06
CA ASP A 6 -17.44 -8.55 -12.04
C ASP A 6 -18.73 -9.08 -11.37
N GLY A 7 -19.12 -8.45 -10.25
CA GLY A 7 -20.29 -8.85 -9.47
C GLY A 7 -20.11 -10.13 -8.66
N LYS A 8 -18.92 -10.75 -8.65
CA LYS A 8 -18.61 -11.96 -7.90
C LYS A 8 -17.63 -11.67 -6.78
N VAL A 9 -17.81 -12.33 -5.65
CA VAL A 9 -16.77 -12.41 -4.61
C VAL A 9 -15.82 -13.51 -5.05
N LEU A 10 -14.67 -13.14 -5.62
CA LEU A 10 -13.70 -14.11 -6.14
C LEU A 10 -12.92 -14.82 -5.02
N HIS A 11 -12.86 -14.23 -3.82
CA HIS A 11 -12.10 -14.80 -2.71
C HIS A 11 -12.78 -14.49 -1.37
N SER A 12 -12.79 -15.46 -0.45
CA SER A 12 -13.49 -15.36 0.85
C SER A 12 -12.95 -14.21 1.72
N THR A 13 -11.68 -13.86 1.57
CA THR A 13 -11.03 -12.75 2.29
C THR A 13 -11.54 -11.37 1.86
N LEU A 14 -12.16 -11.24 0.68
CA LEU A 14 -12.72 -9.96 0.20
C LEU A 14 -14.08 -9.62 0.83
N ASN A 15 -14.68 -10.53 1.59
CA ASN A 15 -16.00 -10.31 2.19
C ASN A 15 -15.99 -9.50 3.47
N VAL A 16 -14.85 -9.38 4.15
CA VAL A 16 -14.77 -8.73 5.46
C VAL A 16 -13.43 -8.00 5.62
N LEU A 17 -13.28 -6.87 4.93
CA LEU A 17 -12.16 -5.96 5.15
C LEU A 17 -12.55 -4.89 6.19
N LYS A 18 -11.67 -4.68 7.17
CA LYS A 18 -11.73 -3.59 8.17
C LYS A 18 -10.94 -2.39 7.64
N SER A 19 -11.10 -1.22 8.26
CA SER A 19 -10.19 -0.09 8.00
C SER A 19 -8.75 -0.51 8.31
N GLY A 20 -7.80 -0.14 7.44
CA GLY A 20 -6.41 -0.60 7.51
C GLY A 20 -6.29 -2.12 7.41
N SER A 21 -6.74 -2.72 6.30
CA SER A 21 -6.57 -4.16 6.06
C SER A 21 -6.23 -4.45 4.59
N ALA A 22 -5.59 -5.58 4.35
CA ALA A 22 -5.27 -6.11 3.03
C ALA A 22 -5.79 -7.54 2.89
N SER A 23 -6.10 -7.94 1.65
CA SER A 23 -6.31 -9.34 1.31
C SER A 23 -4.99 -10.01 0.93
N GLU A 24 -4.99 -11.34 0.95
CA GLU A 24 -3.94 -12.11 0.29
C GLU A 24 -3.96 -11.90 -1.23
N TYR A 25 -2.85 -12.21 -1.90
CA TYR A 25 -2.80 -12.26 -3.36
C TYR A 25 -3.68 -13.40 -3.88
N PHE A 26 -4.40 -13.13 -4.95
CA PHE A 26 -5.18 -14.13 -5.68
C PHE A 26 -5.05 -13.89 -7.19
N ASP A 27 -5.40 -14.91 -7.96
CA ASP A 27 -5.33 -14.86 -9.41
C ASP A 27 -6.66 -14.40 -10.02
N ILE A 28 -6.55 -13.62 -11.08
CA ILE A 28 -7.69 -13.16 -11.86
C ILE A 28 -7.35 -13.20 -13.35
N HIS A 29 -8.33 -13.53 -14.19
CA HIS A 29 -8.15 -13.43 -15.63
C HIS A 29 -7.89 -11.97 -16.04
N PRO A 30 -6.97 -11.72 -16.99
CA PRO A 30 -6.64 -10.39 -17.46
C PRO A 30 -7.77 -9.75 -18.29
N GLY A 31 -7.77 -8.42 -18.35
CA GLY A 31 -8.74 -7.59 -19.08
C GLY A 31 -9.39 -6.54 -18.20
N LYS A 32 -10.37 -5.83 -18.75
CA LYS A 32 -11.17 -4.85 -18.01
C LYS A 32 -12.09 -5.59 -17.03
N ARG A 33 -12.00 -5.23 -15.75
CA ARG A 33 -12.72 -5.84 -14.64
C ARG A 33 -13.43 -4.78 -13.83
N VAL A 34 -14.65 -5.04 -13.41
CA VAL A 34 -15.44 -4.10 -12.60
C VAL A 34 -15.21 -4.41 -11.13
N PHE A 35 -14.51 -3.51 -10.45
CA PHE A 35 -14.33 -3.54 -9.00
C PHE A 35 -15.45 -2.73 -8.35
N GLU A 36 -16.13 -3.33 -7.40
CA GLU A 36 -17.22 -2.69 -6.66
C GLU A 36 -17.05 -2.91 -5.16
N ILE A 37 -17.17 -1.83 -4.39
CA ILE A 37 -16.99 -1.83 -2.95
C ILE A 37 -18.31 -1.53 -2.29
N PHE A 38 -18.59 -2.30 -1.25
CA PHE A 38 -19.78 -2.21 -0.44
C PHE A 38 -19.41 -1.88 1.01
N ASP A 39 -20.21 -1.02 1.61
CA ASP A 39 -20.13 -0.74 3.04
C ASP A 39 -20.63 -1.92 3.89
N SER A 40 -20.73 -1.73 5.21
CA SER A 40 -21.26 -2.76 6.12
C SER A 40 -22.75 -3.05 5.95
N THR A 41 -23.49 -2.19 5.26
CA THR A 41 -24.94 -2.33 4.99
C THR A 41 -25.22 -3.01 3.64
N ASN A 42 -24.18 -3.39 2.88
CA ASN A 42 -24.25 -3.86 1.49
C ASN A 42 -24.71 -2.79 0.48
N THR A 43 -24.55 -1.50 0.80
CA THR A 43 -24.72 -0.42 -0.17
C THR A 43 -23.45 -0.28 -0.98
N SER A 44 -23.56 -0.22 -2.32
CA SER A 44 -22.42 0.06 -3.20
C SER A 44 -21.98 1.50 -2.99
N ILE A 45 -20.72 1.70 -2.60
CA ILE A 45 -20.12 3.01 -2.29
C ILE A 45 -19.07 3.42 -3.32
N TYR A 46 -18.59 2.47 -4.12
CA TYR A 46 -17.61 2.74 -5.16
C TYR A 46 -17.69 1.69 -6.26
N LYS A 47 -17.58 2.11 -7.52
CA LYS A 47 -17.60 1.24 -8.68
C LYS A 47 -16.67 1.75 -9.76
N LYS A 48 -15.69 0.94 -10.16
CA LYS A 48 -14.71 1.31 -11.18
C LYS A 48 -14.36 0.14 -12.08
N THR A 49 -14.15 0.42 -13.36
CA THR A 49 -13.51 -0.53 -14.27
C THR A 49 -12.00 -0.31 -14.23
N ILE A 50 -11.25 -1.36 -13.88
CA ILE A 50 -9.79 -1.37 -13.80
C ILE A 50 -9.28 -2.40 -14.81
N GLU A 51 -8.21 -2.08 -15.52
CA GLU A 51 -7.59 -2.98 -16.50
C GLU A 51 -6.52 -3.84 -15.81
N ILE A 52 -6.72 -5.16 -15.81
CA ILE A 52 -5.74 -6.11 -15.29
C ILE A 52 -4.88 -6.64 -16.44
N ILE A 53 -3.58 -6.40 -16.36
CA ILE A 53 -2.62 -6.78 -17.39
C ILE A 53 -2.14 -8.22 -17.15
N SER A 54 -2.03 -9.00 -18.23
CA SER A 54 -1.50 -10.36 -18.17
C SER A 54 -0.08 -10.40 -17.61
N PHE A 55 0.19 -11.37 -16.73
CA PHE A 55 1.50 -11.63 -16.13
C PHE A 55 2.06 -10.50 -15.24
N ASP A 56 1.22 -9.54 -14.88
CA ASP A 56 1.56 -8.49 -13.93
C ASP A 56 1.07 -8.82 -12.52
N ARG A 57 1.70 -8.20 -11.52
CA ARG A 57 1.24 -8.21 -10.13
C ARG A 57 1.04 -6.77 -9.71
N THR A 58 -0.16 -6.47 -9.28
CA THR A 58 -0.55 -5.14 -8.82
C THR A 58 -1.30 -5.26 -7.52
N THR A 59 -0.95 -4.41 -6.56
CA THR A 59 -1.77 -4.17 -5.39
C THR A 59 -2.70 -3.01 -5.69
N ILE A 60 -4.01 -3.23 -5.54
CA ILE A 60 -5.02 -2.19 -5.69
C ILE A 60 -5.41 -1.70 -4.30
N VAL A 61 -5.19 -0.43 -4.04
CA VAL A 61 -5.51 0.23 -2.77
C VAL A 61 -6.79 1.03 -2.98
N PHE A 62 -7.73 0.90 -2.04
CA PHE A 62 -8.93 1.73 -1.98
C PHE A 62 -8.90 2.51 -0.69
N ASP A 63 -9.03 3.84 -0.78
CA ASP A 63 -8.94 4.73 0.36
C ASP A 63 -9.74 6.02 0.12
N GLY A 64 -9.94 6.80 1.18
CA GLY A 64 -10.65 8.07 1.19
C GLY A 64 -11.98 8.00 1.94
N PHE A 65 -12.69 9.12 1.92
CA PHE A 65 -13.98 9.27 2.58
C PHE A 65 -15.11 9.10 1.57
N TYR A 66 -16.01 8.16 1.80
CA TYR A 66 -17.24 8.06 1.01
C TYR A 66 -18.32 8.99 1.54
N SER A 67 -18.92 9.76 0.64
CA SER A 67 -20.14 10.53 0.87
C SER A 67 -21.11 10.31 -0.28
N PRO A 68 -22.43 10.22 -0.03
CA PRO A 68 -23.44 10.32 -1.08
C PRO A 68 -23.43 11.67 -1.80
N ASP A 69 -22.87 12.71 -1.17
CA ASP A 69 -22.60 14.01 -1.80
C ASP A 69 -21.23 13.96 -2.51
N GLU A 70 -21.25 13.97 -3.84
CA GLU A 70 -20.05 13.86 -4.68
C GLU A 70 -19.03 14.98 -4.42
N LEU A 71 -19.47 16.16 -3.98
CA LEU A 71 -18.56 17.28 -3.71
C LEU A 71 -17.69 17.06 -2.47
N VAL A 72 -18.06 16.10 -1.62
CA VAL A 72 -17.40 15.80 -0.34
C VAL A 72 -16.80 14.39 -0.33
N SER A 73 -17.14 13.56 -1.32
CA SER A 73 -16.58 12.22 -1.46
C SER A 73 -15.15 12.30 -2.00
N THR A 74 -14.20 11.75 -1.26
CA THR A 74 -12.79 11.61 -1.68
C THR A 74 -12.39 10.17 -1.91
N PHE A 75 -13.35 9.25 -1.91
CA PHE A 75 -13.09 7.83 -2.08
C PHE A 75 -12.52 7.54 -3.48
N ALA A 76 -11.33 6.98 -3.53
CA ALA A 76 -10.58 6.73 -4.74
C ALA A 76 -9.84 5.38 -4.69
N TYR A 77 -9.09 5.09 -5.75
CA TYR A 77 -8.21 3.93 -5.80
C TYR A 77 -6.84 4.30 -6.34
N LEU A 78 -5.84 3.54 -5.94
CA LEU A 78 -4.46 3.64 -6.38
C LEU A 78 -3.96 2.25 -6.79
N GLU A 79 -3.21 2.18 -7.88
CA GLU A 79 -2.52 0.97 -8.32
C GLU A 79 -1.04 1.05 -7.93
N VAL A 80 -0.58 0.05 -7.19
CA VAL A 80 0.83 -0.12 -6.83
C VAL A 80 1.38 -1.31 -7.61
N ALA A 81 2.23 -1.01 -8.58
CA ALA A 81 2.89 -2.04 -9.38
C ALA A 81 3.88 -2.83 -8.51
N ASP A 82 3.65 -4.14 -8.37
CA ASP A 82 4.49 -5.06 -7.60
C ASP A 82 5.50 -5.82 -8.46
N GLY A 83 5.37 -5.66 -9.78
CA GLY A 83 6.23 -6.23 -10.81
C GLY A 83 5.66 -7.51 -11.42
N LEU A 84 6.48 -8.15 -12.24
CA LEU A 84 6.04 -9.25 -13.09
C LEU A 84 6.05 -10.59 -12.34
N VAL A 85 5.05 -11.45 -12.58
CA VAL A 85 4.89 -12.73 -11.85
C VAL A 85 5.97 -13.77 -12.17
N TYR A 86 6.70 -13.58 -13.27
CA TYR A 86 7.76 -14.48 -13.76
C TYR A 86 9.18 -13.95 -13.50
N VAL A 87 9.30 -12.81 -12.82
CA VAL A 87 10.59 -12.26 -12.39
C VAL A 87 10.65 -12.31 -10.87
N SER A 88 11.75 -12.81 -10.31
CA SER A 88 11.94 -12.74 -8.87
C SER A 88 12.00 -11.28 -8.43
N GLN A 89 11.05 -10.88 -7.59
CA GLN A 89 11.07 -9.61 -6.87
C GLN A 89 11.32 -9.83 -5.38
N ALA A 90 11.82 -11.01 -5.00
CA ALA A 90 12.07 -11.33 -3.60
C ALA A 90 13.27 -10.55 -3.04
N PRO A 91 13.28 -10.21 -1.74
CA PRO A 91 14.47 -9.69 -1.08
C PRO A 91 15.69 -10.61 -1.24
N LYS A 92 16.89 -10.00 -1.31
CA LYS A 92 18.14 -10.75 -1.21
C LYS A 92 18.16 -11.51 0.13
N SER A 93 18.84 -12.65 0.15
CA SER A 93 19.01 -13.46 1.36
C SER A 93 19.42 -12.60 2.56
N GLY A 94 18.73 -12.78 3.69
CA GLY A 94 18.94 -12.01 4.92
C GLY A 94 18.37 -10.59 4.93
N ASN A 95 17.69 -10.13 3.88
CA ASN A 95 17.15 -8.76 3.81
C ASN A 95 15.61 -8.75 3.67
N ALA A 96 15.02 -7.56 3.83
CA ALA A 96 13.62 -7.26 3.53
C ALA A 96 13.53 -6.17 2.44
N HIS A 97 12.35 -5.97 1.86
CA HIS A 97 12.04 -4.82 1.00
C HIS A 97 10.98 -3.96 1.67
N LEU A 98 11.14 -2.64 1.57
CA LEU A 98 10.21 -1.67 2.12
C LEU A 98 9.70 -0.75 1.01
N PHE A 99 8.38 -0.66 0.88
CA PHE A 99 7.68 0.18 -0.08
C PHE A 99 6.83 1.19 0.70
N PHE A 100 6.89 2.44 0.28
CA PHE A 100 6.15 3.57 0.82
C PHE A 100 5.17 4.04 -0.22
N VAL A 101 3.90 4.12 0.15
CA VAL A 101 2.81 4.47 -0.75
C VAL A 101 2.02 5.60 -0.11
N ASN A 102 1.91 6.73 -0.80
CA ASN A 102 1.11 7.86 -0.33
C ASN A 102 -0.30 7.76 -0.91
N ALA A 103 -1.22 7.24 -0.08
CA ALA A 103 -2.65 7.15 -0.39
C ALA A 103 -3.46 8.30 0.26
N ALA A 104 -2.80 9.22 0.96
CA ALA A 104 -3.45 10.32 1.67
C ALA A 104 -3.99 11.38 0.69
N ALA A 105 -5.23 11.21 0.24
CA ALA A 105 -5.93 12.19 -0.58
C ALA A 105 -6.15 13.49 0.21
N THR A 106 -5.68 14.63 -0.30
CA THR A 106 -5.86 15.92 0.35
C THR A 106 -7.31 16.38 0.24
N LEU A 107 -7.93 16.68 1.39
CA LEU A 107 -9.34 17.05 1.54
C LEU A 107 -9.67 18.51 1.23
N ASP A 108 -8.71 19.35 0.84
CA ASP A 108 -8.98 20.75 0.51
C ASP A 108 -8.02 21.22 -0.59
N THR A 109 -8.61 21.66 -1.71
CA THR A 109 -7.99 22.39 -2.83
C THR A 109 -6.57 21.96 -3.24
N LEU A 110 -6.48 20.91 -4.07
CA LEU A 110 -5.53 20.77 -5.20
C LEU A 110 -4.04 21.12 -5.01
N GLU A 111 -3.46 20.91 -3.82
CA GLU A 111 -2.04 20.59 -3.72
C GLU A 111 -1.88 19.25 -3.01
N ALA A 112 -1.65 18.21 -3.81
CA ALA A 112 -1.18 16.90 -3.35
C ALA A 112 0.05 17.09 -2.44
N MET A 113 -0.11 16.88 -1.13
CA MET A 113 1.00 17.03 -0.21
C MET A 113 2.04 15.96 -0.51
N SER A 114 3.24 16.40 -0.87
CA SER A 114 4.41 15.53 -0.96
C SER A 114 5.03 15.40 0.43
N TYR A 115 5.29 14.17 0.84
CA TYR A 115 5.96 13.91 2.12
C TYR A 115 7.47 13.77 1.92
N GLY A 116 8.27 14.42 2.76
CA GLY A 116 9.65 14.05 2.97
C GLY A 116 9.71 12.87 3.94
N LEU A 117 10.33 11.77 3.54
CA LEU A 117 10.53 10.61 4.42
C LEU A 117 11.95 10.60 4.98
N GLN A 118 12.14 10.08 6.19
CA GLN A 118 13.46 9.73 6.72
C GLN A 118 13.32 8.43 7.50
N LEU A 119 14.27 7.50 7.35
CA LEU A 119 14.21 6.20 7.98
C LEU A 119 15.20 6.09 9.14
N SER A 120 14.68 5.79 10.32
CA SER A 120 15.49 5.40 11.48
C SER A 120 15.30 3.91 11.71
N PHE A 121 16.39 3.18 11.94
CA PHE A 121 16.30 1.74 12.21
C PHE A 121 17.17 1.31 13.38
N VAL A 122 16.71 0.27 14.08
CA VAL A 122 17.46 -0.49 15.08
C VAL A 122 17.54 -1.92 14.60
N ALA A 123 18.75 -2.41 14.32
CA ALA A 123 18.95 -3.79 13.90
C ALA A 123 18.47 -4.76 15.00
N THR A 124 17.96 -5.93 14.59
CA THR A 124 17.56 -6.97 15.54
C THR A 124 18.74 -7.38 16.42
N GLY A 125 18.57 -7.27 17.74
CA GLY A 125 19.61 -7.59 18.73
C GLY A 125 20.48 -6.40 19.14
N ASP A 126 20.26 -5.21 18.60
CA ASP A 126 20.93 -3.97 18.96
C ASP A 126 20.03 -3.05 19.82
N THR A 127 20.61 -2.02 20.42
CA THR A 127 19.93 -0.91 21.08
C THR A 127 20.24 0.45 20.46
N ALA A 128 21.28 0.55 19.62
CA ALA A 128 21.64 1.79 18.94
C ALA A 128 20.75 2.05 17.71
N ARG A 129 20.25 3.28 17.59
CA ARG A 129 19.54 3.75 16.40
C ARG A 129 20.53 4.22 15.34
N VAL A 130 20.34 3.75 14.12
CA VAL A 130 21.03 4.24 12.94
C VAL A 130 20.02 5.00 12.09
N ASP A 131 20.25 6.30 11.91
CA ASP A 131 19.45 7.11 11.00
C ASP A 131 19.99 6.94 9.57
N THR A 132 19.24 6.24 8.75
CA THR A 132 19.45 6.24 7.30
C THR A 132 18.61 7.34 6.67
N VAL A 133 19.29 8.40 6.24
CA VAL A 133 18.66 9.51 5.52
C VAL A 133 18.22 9.02 4.13
N LEU A 134 17.06 8.37 4.04
CA LEU A 134 16.31 8.23 2.80
C LEU A 134 15.39 9.43 2.65
N THR A 135 15.95 10.63 2.46
CA THR A 135 15.15 11.83 2.17
C THR A 135 14.65 11.79 0.74
N THR A 136 13.46 11.22 0.56
CA THR A 136 12.75 11.26 -0.70
C THR A 136 11.44 12.02 -0.54
N ALA A 137 11.10 12.84 -1.53
CA ALA A 137 9.75 13.34 -1.70
C ALA A 137 8.86 12.18 -2.19
N LEU A 138 7.74 11.96 -1.50
CA LEU A 138 6.70 11.01 -1.84
C LEU A 138 5.42 11.79 -2.18
N ALA A 139 5.24 12.10 -3.46
CA ALA A 139 4.04 12.74 -3.96
C ALA A 139 2.80 11.87 -3.71
N PHE A 140 1.61 12.48 -3.70
CA PHE A 140 0.33 11.74 -3.69
C PHE A 140 0.27 10.74 -4.84
N GLU A 141 -0.29 9.56 -4.58
CA GLU A 141 -0.30 8.40 -5.49
C GLU A 141 1.10 7.88 -5.88
N GLY A 142 2.14 8.47 -5.29
CA GLY A 142 3.52 8.08 -5.48
C GLY A 142 3.84 6.83 -4.68
N THR A 143 4.75 6.04 -5.24
CA THR A 143 5.42 4.94 -4.54
C THR A 143 6.93 5.18 -4.50
N LYS A 144 7.56 4.91 -3.36
CA LYS A 144 9.01 4.87 -3.20
C LYS A 144 9.42 3.58 -2.52
N SER A 145 10.65 3.13 -2.72
CA SER A 145 11.13 1.89 -2.10
C SER A 145 12.54 2.03 -1.54
N ALA A 146 12.76 1.34 -0.43
CA ALA A 146 14.07 1.01 0.09
C ALA A 146 14.28 -0.51 -0.11
N GLY A 147 15.09 -0.87 -1.11
CA GLY A 147 15.38 -2.25 -1.43
C GLY A 147 16.48 -2.84 -0.55
N ASN A 148 16.35 -4.12 -0.22
CA ASN A 148 17.30 -4.91 0.57
C ASN A 148 17.75 -4.23 1.88
N VAL A 149 16.77 -3.87 2.71
CA VAL A 149 17.00 -3.32 4.04
C VAL A 149 17.29 -4.44 5.04
N VAL A 150 18.06 -4.11 6.08
CA VAL A 150 18.42 -5.05 7.15
C VAL A 150 17.19 -5.32 8.04
N PRO A 151 16.91 -6.56 8.44
CA PRO A 151 15.83 -6.84 9.39
C PRO A 151 16.03 -6.13 10.74
N GLY A 152 14.96 -5.59 11.31
CA GLY A 152 15.02 -4.77 12.52
C GLY A 152 13.76 -3.96 12.77
N ASN A 153 13.78 -3.14 13.80
CA ASN A 153 12.69 -2.20 14.08
C ASN A 153 12.90 -0.92 13.29
N TYR A 154 11.89 -0.48 12.55
CA TYR A 154 11.96 0.72 11.72
C TYR A 154 10.96 1.76 12.19
N GLN A 155 11.40 3.02 12.13
CA GLN A 155 10.53 4.18 12.23
C GLN A 155 10.72 5.04 11.00
N VAL A 156 9.65 5.71 10.58
CA VAL A 156 9.70 6.71 9.53
C VAL A 156 9.34 8.06 10.11
N ILE A 157 10.21 9.04 9.89
CA ILE A 157 9.91 10.44 10.14
C ILE A 157 9.28 10.98 8.85
N VAL A 158 8.06 11.49 8.96
CA VAL A 158 7.29 12.05 7.85
C VAL A 158 7.24 13.55 8.03
N THR A 159 7.58 14.29 6.98
CA THR A 159 7.55 15.75 6.97
C THR A 159 6.65 16.23 5.83
N GLY A 160 5.76 17.19 6.12
CA GLY A 160 4.81 17.75 5.15
C GLY A 160 4.84 19.28 5.18
N GLY A 161 5.19 19.90 4.05
CA GLY A 161 5.42 21.35 4.01
C GLY A 161 6.47 21.79 5.03
N THR A 162 6.32 22.99 5.59
CA THR A 162 7.27 23.57 6.57
C THR A 162 6.91 23.32 8.03
N THR A 163 5.71 22.78 8.32
CA THR A 163 5.16 22.77 9.69
C THR A 163 4.78 21.40 10.20
N TYR A 164 4.57 20.41 9.33
CA TYR A 164 4.22 19.06 9.78
C TYR A 164 5.46 18.18 9.89
N THR A 165 5.63 17.54 11.04
CA THR A 165 6.62 16.49 11.29
C THR A 165 6.02 15.49 12.26
N ASP A 166 6.09 14.21 11.90
CA ASP A 166 5.62 13.10 12.73
C ASP A 166 6.58 11.92 12.63
N THR A 167 6.55 11.04 13.62
CA THR A 167 7.35 9.80 13.65
C THR A 167 6.43 8.61 13.81
N LEU A 168 6.33 7.81 12.76
CA LEU A 168 5.47 6.63 12.71
C LEU A 168 6.31 5.37 12.90
N ASP A 169 5.86 4.50 13.80
CA ASP A 169 6.47 3.19 13.99
C ASP A 169 5.99 2.23 12.89
N LEU A 170 6.94 1.62 12.18
CA LEU A 170 6.67 0.63 11.14
C LEU A 170 6.72 -0.79 11.70
N GLY A 171 7.21 -0.96 12.93
CA GLY A 171 7.38 -2.24 13.60
C GLY A 171 8.64 -3.00 13.17
N ASN A 172 8.66 -4.29 13.48
CA ASN A 172 9.77 -5.19 13.21
C ASN A 172 9.67 -5.80 11.80
N LEU A 173 10.66 -5.52 10.96
CA LEU A 173 10.80 -6.08 9.63
C LEU A 173 11.63 -7.37 9.70
N THR A 174 11.14 -8.43 9.07
CA THR A 174 11.78 -9.74 9.03
C THR A 174 12.30 -10.06 7.62
N ALA A 175 13.37 -10.85 7.57
CA ALA A 175 14.01 -11.22 6.30
C ALA A 175 13.04 -12.00 5.39
N GLY A 176 13.18 -11.81 4.08
CA GLY A 176 12.40 -12.49 3.05
C GLY A 176 11.05 -11.85 2.73
N ASN A 177 10.60 -10.87 3.52
CA ASN A 177 9.31 -10.22 3.33
C ASN A 177 9.41 -8.91 2.54
N LYS A 178 8.31 -8.59 1.85
CA LYS A 178 8.01 -7.25 1.34
C LYS A 178 7.04 -6.58 2.30
N TYR A 179 7.31 -5.32 2.59
CA TYR A 179 6.51 -4.49 3.46
C TYR A 179 5.99 -3.29 2.68
N TYR A 180 4.68 -3.08 2.70
CA TYR A 180 4.03 -1.92 2.10
C TYR A 180 3.47 -1.03 3.19
N MET A 181 3.94 0.21 3.23
CA MET A 181 3.52 1.25 4.17
C MET A 181 2.61 2.20 3.43
N PHE A 182 1.30 2.04 3.64
CA PHE A 182 0.29 2.91 3.08
C PHE A 182 0.03 4.05 4.04
N PHE A 183 0.45 5.26 3.68
CA PHE A 183 0.13 6.48 4.41
C PHE A 183 -1.24 6.98 3.98
N TYR A 184 -2.14 7.18 4.93
CA TYR A 184 -3.51 7.64 4.70
C TYR A 184 -3.96 8.60 5.81
N GLY A 185 -5.03 9.35 5.55
CA GLY A 185 -5.53 10.36 6.49
C GLY A 185 -5.08 11.78 6.13
N LYS A 186 -5.07 12.70 7.10
CA LYS A 186 -4.74 14.12 6.89
C LYS A 186 -3.34 14.43 7.44
N PRO A 187 -2.68 15.51 7.00
CA PRO A 187 -1.36 15.88 7.51
C PRO A 187 -1.27 15.96 9.04
N ASN A 188 -2.31 16.34 9.79
CA ASN A 188 -2.25 16.37 11.27
C ASN A 188 -2.89 15.15 11.94
N ASP A 189 -3.28 14.15 11.16
CA ASP A 189 -3.94 12.92 11.58
C ASP A 189 -3.57 11.81 10.58
N LEU A 190 -2.26 11.68 10.34
CA LEU A 190 -1.72 10.72 9.39
C LEU A 190 -1.63 9.37 10.07
N SER A 191 -2.16 8.36 9.41
CA SER A 191 -2.07 6.98 9.84
C SER A 191 -1.25 6.19 8.82
N VAL A 192 -0.62 5.10 9.29
CA VAL A 192 0.07 4.15 8.43
C VAL A 192 -0.55 2.77 8.60
N PHE A 193 -0.87 2.15 7.48
CA PHE A 193 -1.24 0.75 7.43
C PHE A 193 -0.05 -0.03 6.88
N ASN A 194 0.47 -0.95 7.70
CA ASN A 194 1.55 -1.84 7.33
C ASN A 194 0.98 -3.16 6.81
N ASN A 195 1.24 -3.46 5.54
CA ASN A 195 0.98 -4.76 4.95
C ASN A 195 2.29 -5.52 4.72
N SER A 196 2.44 -6.66 5.37
CA SER A 196 3.58 -7.56 5.18
C SER A 196 3.19 -8.72 4.29
N VAL A 197 3.98 -8.99 3.26
CA VAL A 197 3.74 -10.09 2.33
C VAL A 197 4.99 -10.90 2.10
N VAL A 198 4.85 -12.23 2.17
CA VAL A 198 5.83 -13.17 1.63
C VAL A 198 5.71 -13.12 0.11
N PRO A 199 6.79 -12.78 -0.64
CA PRO A 199 6.75 -12.76 -2.09
C PRO A 199 6.26 -14.10 -2.64
N PRO A 200 5.19 -14.12 -3.45
CA PRO A 200 4.75 -15.34 -4.09
C PRO A 200 5.86 -15.93 -4.97
N PRO A 201 5.90 -17.27 -5.14
CA PRO A 201 6.88 -17.90 -6.00
C PRO A 201 6.79 -17.38 -7.44
N ILE A 202 7.92 -17.45 -8.14
CA ILE A 202 7.99 -17.15 -9.58
C ILE A 202 7.14 -18.17 -10.33
N ARG A 203 6.36 -17.70 -11.31
CA ARG A 203 5.53 -18.55 -12.15
C ARG A 203 6.13 -18.71 -13.55
N SER A 204 5.93 -19.88 -14.16
CA SER A 204 6.31 -20.09 -15.56
C SER A 204 5.42 -19.25 -16.47
N ARG A 205 6.02 -18.69 -17.53
CA ARG A 205 5.29 -17.98 -18.58
C ARG A 205 4.50 -18.95 -19.49
N ASP A 206 4.87 -20.22 -19.51
CA ASP A 206 4.41 -21.21 -20.49
C ASP A 206 3.21 -22.06 -20.04
N LEU A 207 2.59 -21.75 -18.88
CA LEU A 207 1.55 -22.58 -18.24
C LEU A 207 0.15 -21.95 -18.15
N LEU A 208 -0.19 -20.97 -19.01
CA LEU A 208 -1.55 -20.43 -19.13
C LEU A 208 -2.02 -20.39 -20.58
#